data_AF-A0A199VLX4-F1
#
_entry.id   AF-A0A199VLX4-F1
#
_cell.length_a   1.000
_cell.length_b   1.000
_cell.length_c   1.000
_cell.angle_alpha   90.00
_cell.angle_beta   90.00
_cell.angle_gamma   90.00
#
_symmetry.space_group_name_H-M   'P 1'
#
loop_
_entity.id
_entity.type
_entity.pdbx_description
1 polymer ?
#
loop_
_entity_poly.entity_id
_entity_poly.type
_entity_poly.pdbx_seq_one_letter_code
_entity_poly.pdbx_strand_id
1 'polypeptide(L)'
;MVIGRYRGAFHDTGQYGGGKLQYRTRCSVFGCRVARTCATCWYATGMVWHGRHGILGEKKSGDDSEALSQSTGTPPPMETLEQFSKSPSPVESSYTININGHPLGKSATSSVLELSKATVETSGAKAAACGRLADLATHSVKVYNDHGVPASFQVPSGAVIPFGFMEAALEKSGSLESFLTLTELIETAKLEDGELDNLSSKLQTLVSKQRPSEETIESIRKLLPNNVRLIVRSSANVEDLAGMSAAGLYESIPNVSLSNPSAFGEAVGRGHTEPSGCRCTQKDAMMAVLVQEMLCPDLSFVLHTVSPADHDPKVVEAEIAPGLGETLASGTRGTPWRLSSGKFDGSVRTLAFANFSEEMLVLNSGPADGEVLRLTVDYSKKPLTVDAMFRTQVGQRLCAIGFFLEQKFGSAQDVEGCVVGKDIFIVQTRPQP
;
A
#
# COMPACT_ATOMS: atom_id res chain seq x y z
N MET A 1 -10.75 -44.10 -23.65
CA MET A 1 -10.25 -45.48 -23.47
C MET A 1 -8.73 -45.42 -23.62
N VAL A 2 -7.88 -45.93 -22.72
CA VAL A 2 -8.08 -46.90 -21.62
C VAL A 2 -7.49 -46.34 -20.30
N ILE A 3 -7.90 -46.92 -19.16
CA ILE A 3 -7.52 -46.53 -17.79
C ILE A 3 -6.23 -47.23 -17.35
N GLY A 4 -5.38 -46.55 -16.58
CA GLY A 4 -4.21 -47.14 -15.91
C GLY A 4 -4.02 -46.59 -14.50
N ARG A 5 -4.64 -47.23 -13.49
CA ARG A 5 -4.36 -46.96 -12.07
C ARG A 5 -3.15 -47.79 -11.63
N TYR A 6 -2.25 -47.21 -10.84
CA TYR A 6 -1.37 -47.98 -9.93
C TYR A 6 -1.59 -47.51 -8.50
N ARG A 7 -2.01 -48.45 -7.63
CA ARG A 7 -1.89 -48.35 -6.18
C ARG A 7 -0.75 -49.27 -5.76
N GLY A 8 0.17 -48.76 -4.95
CA GLY A 8 1.13 -49.58 -4.21
C GLY A 8 1.14 -49.10 -2.77
N ALA A 9 0.72 -49.95 -1.85
CA ALA A 9 0.84 -49.73 -0.41
C ALA A 9 1.81 -50.77 0.14
N PHE A 10 2.75 -50.34 0.98
CA PHE A 10 3.52 -51.21 1.85
C PHE A 10 3.66 -50.53 3.22
N HIS A 11 3.56 -51.34 4.27
CA HIS A 11 3.64 -50.92 5.65
C HIS A 11 4.90 -51.49 6.31
N ASP A 12 5.30 -50.82 7.38
CA ASP A 12 6.03 -51.35 8.55
C ASP A 12 7.56 -51.55 8.59
N THR A 13 8.12 -50.76 9.51
CA THR A 13 9.14 -51.08 10.54
C THR A 13 10.63 -51.10 10.17
N GLY A 14 11.41 -50.39 11.03
CA GLY A 14 12.86 -50.31 10.96
C GLY A 14 13.44 -49.19 11.82
N GLN A 15 13.39 -49.31 13.16
CA GLN A 15 14.25 -48.50 14.05
C GLN A 15 15.66 -49.08 14.05
N TYR A 16 16.70 -48.22 13.98
CA TYR A 16 17.86 -48.20 14.90
C TYR A 16 18.92 -47.16 14.45
N GLY A 17 19.69 -46.63 15.41
CA GLY A 17 21.07 -46.18 15.16
C GLY A 17 21.29 -44.67 14.97
N GLY A 18 21.53 -43.95 16.07
CA GLY A 18 21.78 -42.51 16.06
C GLY A 18 23.03 -42.02 15.32
N GLY A 19 22.93 -40.80 14.78
CA GLY A 19 24.03 -40.04 14.18
C GLY A 19 23.72 -38.55 14.13
N LYS A 20 23.91 -37.83 15.24
CA LYS A 20 23.76 -36.36 15.27
C LYS A 20 24.94 -35.69 14.54
N LEU A 21 24.76 -35.33 13.26
CA LEU A 21 25.60 -34.28 12.67
C LEU A 21 24.99 -32.90 12.97
N GLN A 22 25.49 -32.26 14.04
CA GLN A 22 25.30 -30.83 14.25
C GLN A 22 26.25 -30.04 13.33
N TYR A 23 25.76 -29.56 12.20
CA TYR A 23 26.42 -28.43 11.53
C TYR A 23 26.06 -27.13 12.24
N ARG A 24 26.95 -26.68 13.14
CA ARG A 24 26.93 -25.34 13.71
C ARG A 24 27.41 -24.33 12.67
N THR A 25 26.50 -23.70 11.94
CA THR A 25 26.75 -22.37 11.37
C THR A 25 26.50 -21.33 12.46
N ARG A 26 27.58 -20.77 13.03
CA ARG A 26 27.49 -19.55 13.83
C ARG A 26 27.20 -18.39 12.87
N CYS A 27 25.96 -17.91 12.85
CA CYS A 27 25.66 -16.57 12.35
C CYS A 27 25.63 -15.63 13.55
N SER A 28 26.61 -14.75 13.66
CA SER A 28 26.75 -13.78 14.75
C SER A 28 26.63 -12.36 14.18
N VAL A 29 25.40 -11.98 13.84
CA VAL A 29 24.97 -10.59 13.59
C VAL A 29 23.62 -10.39 14.29
N PHE A 30 23.31 -9.15 14.65
CA PHE A 30 22.27 -8.76 15.62
C PHE A 30 20.85 -9.25 15.31
N GLY A 31 20.07 -9.38 16.38
CA GLY A 31 18.75 -10.00 16.36
C GLY A 31 17.70 -9.22 15.58
N CYS A 32 16.96 -9.94 14.73
CA CYS A 32 15.67 -9.52 14.20
C CYS A 32 14.68 -10.66 14.47
N ARG A 33 13.77 -10.45 15.42
CA ARG A 33 12.54 -11.25 15.60
C ARG A 33 11.38 -10.28 15.39
N VAL A 34 10.29 -10.78 14.81
CA VAL A 34 9.15 -9.99 14.30
C VAL A 34 9.48 -9.23 13.00
N ALA A 35 9.67 -10.00 11.93
CA ALA A 35 9.26 -9.59 10.59
C ALA A 35 8.08 -10.49 10.17
N ARG A 36 6.86 -9.97 10.21
CA ARG A 36 5.69 -10.59 9.57
C ARG A 36 5.27 -9.69 8.41
N THR A 37 4.87 -10.33 7.31
CA THR A 37 4.12 -9.76 6.18
C THR A 37 4.65 -8.45 5.57
N CYS A 38 5.51 -8.59 4.55
CA CYS A 38 5.59 -7.58 3.48
C CYS A 38 5.89 -8.27 2.14
N ALA A 39 5.11 -7.98 1.10
CA ALA A 39 5.20 -8.63 -0.22
C ALA A 39 6.45 -8.18 -1.03
N THR A 40 7.08 -7.06 -0.66
CA THR A 40 8.28 -6.51 -1.31
C THR A 40 9.58 -7.22 -0.93
N CYS A 41 9.58 -8.10 0.08
CA CYS A 41 10.80 -8.68 0.64
C CYS A 41 11.33 -9.95 -0.08
N TRP A 42 10.86 -10.25 -1.30
CA TRP A 42 11.24 -11.48 -2.03
C TRP A 42 12.38 -11.32 -3.06
N TYR A 43 12.81 -10.11 -3.39
CA TYR A 43 13.91 -9.86 -4.35
C TYR A 43 15.30 -9.86 -3.71
N ALA A 44 15.63 -10.93 -2.96
CA ALA A 44 16.93 -11.08 -2.31
C ALA A 44 17.41 -12.54 -2.19
N THR A 45 17.33 -13.37 -3.25
CA THR A 45 18.10 -14.64 -3.34
C THR A 45 18.28 -15.12 -4.79
N GLY A 46 18.99 -14.33 -5.60
CA GLY A 46 19.42 -14.73 -6.95
C GLY A 46 20.57 -15.76 -6.92
N MET A 47 20.33 -16.99 -6.47
CA MET A 47 21.32 -18.07 -6.54
C MET A 47 21.25 -18.79 -7.89
N VAL A 48 22.09 -18.34 -8.84
CA VAL A 48 22.27 -18.99 -10.14
C VAL A 48 22.92 -20.37 -9.95
N TRP A 49 22.18 -21.43 -10.27
CA TRP A 49 22.68 -22.80 -10.19
C TRP A 49 23.44 -23.17 -11.48
N HIS A 50 24.75 -22.98 -11.50
CA HIS A 50 25.60 -23.45 -12.60
C HIS A 50 25.89 -24.96 -12.48
N GLY A 51 25.04 -25.77 -13.10
CA GLY A 51 25.30 -27.18 -13.34
C GLY A 51 26.49 -27.36 -14.29
N ARG A 52 27.60 -27.91 -13.78
CA ARG A 52 28.74 -28.29 -14.62
C ARG A 52 28.42 -29.58 -15.38
N HIS A 53 28.26 -29.48 -16.69
CA HIS A 53 28.57 -30.58 -17.61
C HIS A 53 29.68 -30.12 -18.55
N GLY A 54 30.87 -30.72 -18.39
CA GLY A 54 31.99 -30.49 -19.28
C GLY A 54 31.90 -31.40 -20.50
N ILE A 55 32.10 -30.83 -21.69
CA ILE A 55 32.45 -31.56 -22.91
C ILE A 55 33.66 -30.85 -23.54
N LEU A 56 34.48 -31.64 -24.24
CA LEU A 56 35.82 -31.28 -24.69
C LEU A 56 35.85 -30.06 -25.61
N GLY A 57 36.96 -29.31 -25.56
CA GLY A 57 37.21 -28.21 -26.47
C GLY A 57 38.11 -28.61 -27.63
N GLU A 58 37.94 -27.91 -28.75
CA GLU A 58 38.98 -27.69 -29.75
C GLU A 58 39.06 -26.18 -30.03
N LYS A 59 40.27 -25.62 -29.97
CA LYS A 59 40.56 -24.29 -30.52
C LYS A 59 41.30 -24.47 -31.84
N LYS A 60 40.90 -23.71 -32.86
CA LYS A 60 41.79 -23.35 -33.97
C LYS A 60 42.06 -21.84 -33.95
N SER A 61 43.27 -21.50 -34.38
CA SER A 61 43.71 -20.18 -34.85
C SER A 61 42.75 -19.58 -35.90
N GLY A 62 42.75 -18.28 -36.19
CA GLY A 62 43.67 -17.18 -35.84
C GLY A 62 43.71 -16.19 -37.02
N ASP A 63 44.07 -14.93 -36.76
CA ASP A 63 44.29 -13.84 -37.75
C ASP A 63 43.03 -13.45 -38.60
N ASP A 64 42.88 -12.24 -39.16
CA ASP A 64 43.73 -11.04 -39.11
C ASP A 64 42.91 -9.73 -39.27
N SER A 65 43.62 -8.60 -39.14
CA SER A 65 43.25 -7.19 -39.34
C SER A 65 42.18 -6.78 -40.39
N GLU A 66 41.45 -5.69 -40.09
CA GLU A 66 41.41 -4.50 -40.98
C GLU A 66 41.00 -3.22 -40.20
N ALA A 67 41.38 -2.03 -40.69
CA ALA A 67 41.32 -0.76 -39.94
C ALA A 67 41.00 0.47 -40.83
N LEU A 68 40.84 1.64 -40.18
CA LEU A 68 40.59 3.00 -40.73
C LEU A 68 39.13 3.27 -41.18
N SER A 69 38.56 4.47 -40.99
CA SER A 69 39.08 5.75 -40.48
C SER A 69 37.95 6.64 -39.90
N GLN A 70 38.28 7.61 -39.05
CA GLN A 70 37.64 8.93 -39.06
C GLN A 70 38.45 10.01 -38.33
N SER A 71 38.10 11.28 -38.60
CA SER A 71 39.00 12.45 -38.58
C SER A 71 39.10 13.22 -37.26
N THR A 72 40.23 13.90 -37.09
CA THR A 72 40.53 14.84 -35.99
C THR A 72 39.91 16.23 -36.19
N GLY A 73 39.54 16.88 -35.08
CA GLY A 73 39.18 18.30 -35.05
C GLY A 73 39.00 18.83 -33.62
N THR A 74 39.96 19.62 -33.13
CA THR A 74 39.88 20.42 -31.88
C THR A 74 39.41 21.84 -32.18
N PRO A 75 38.76 22.51 -31.21
CA PRO A 75 39.32 23.78 -30.70
C PRO A 75 39.14 23.91 -29.14
N PRO A 76 39.17 25.09 -28.48
CA PRO A 76 40.35 25.58 -27.73
C PRO A 76 40.03 25.86 -26.23
N PRO A 77 40.97 26.41 -25.41
CA PRO A 77 40.86 26.35 -23.94
C PRO A 77 40.16 27.54 -23.25
N MET A 78 39.96 27.38 -21.94
CA MET A 78 39.30 28.27 -20.96
C MET A 78 39.93 29.67 -20.83
N GLU A 79 39.08 30.69 -20.63
CA GLU A 79 39.40 31.91 -19.90
C GLU A 79 38.29 32.24 -18.88
N THR A 80 38.70 32.77 -17.72
CA THR A 80 37.84 33.08 -16.57
C THR A 80 37.48 34.57 -16.51
N LEU A 81 36.22 34.89 -16.22
CA LEU A 81 35.82 36.20 -15.69
C LEU A 81 34.75 36.03 -14.60
N GLU A 82 35.06 36.53 -13.40
CA GLU A 82 34.11 36.69 -12.31
C GLU A 82 33.26 37.97 -12.51
N GLN A 83 31.98 37.95 -12.11
CA GLN A 83 31.42 38.79 -11.03
C GLN A 83 29.89 39.04 -11.15
N PHE A 84 29.22 39.04 -9.99
CA PHE A 84 27.81 39.42 -9.70
C PHE A 84 26.67 38.64 -10.41
N SER A 85 25.42 38.55 -9.90
CA SER A 85 24.84 38.32 -8.56
C SER A 85 23.31 38.14 -8.75
N LYS A 86 22.49 37.45 -7.94
CA LYS A 86 22.63 36.77 -6.63
C LYS A 86 21.80 35.47 -6.65
N SER A 87 22.05 34.53 -5.74
CA SER A 87 21.09 33.48 -5.36
C SER A 87 20.26 33.90 -4.13
N PRO A 88 18.99 33.48 -3.99
CA PRO A 88 18.24 33.65 -2.75
C PRO A 88 18.79 32.70 -1.68
N SER A 89 19.00 33.22 -0.48
CA SER A 89 19.40 32.44 0.71
C SER A 89 18.31 31.47 1.16
N PRO A 90 18.65 30.35 1.82
CA PRO A 90 17.65 29.55 2.51
C PRO A 90 16.92 30.41 3.55
N VAL A 91 15.59 30.32 3.58
CA VAL A 91 14.79 30.96 4.63
C VAL A 91 14.92 30.10 5.88
N GLU A 92 15.80 30.48 6.80
CA GLU A 92 15.73 29.99 8.17
C GLU A 92 14.40 30.43 8.77
N SER A 93 13.43 29.52 8.83
CA SER A 93 12.27 29.71 9.70
C SER A 93 12.75 29.56 11.14
N SER A 94 13.04 30.69 11.78
CA SER A 94 13.45 30.74 13.18
C SER A 94 12.34 30.17 14.07
N TYR A 95 12.51 28.92 14.51
CA TYR A 95 11.64 28.27 15.48
C TYR A 95 11.78 28.96 16.83
N THR A 96 10.92 29.92 17.11
CA THR A 96 10.85 30.58 18.42
C THR A 96 10.18 29.64 19.42
N ILE A 97 11.01 28.91 20.19
CA ILE A 97 10.53 28.04 21.27
C ILE A 97 9.86 28.92 22.32
N ASN A 98 8.55 28.77 22.48
CA ASN A 98 7.82 29.34 23.61
C ASN A 98 7.85 28.35 24.79
N ILE A 99 7.93 28.86 26.02
CA ILE A 99 8.42 28.13 27.21
C ILE A 99 7.36 27.17 27.81
N ASN A 100 6.41 26.69 27.00
CA ASN A 100 5.30 25.80 27.39
C ASN A 100 5.14 24.56 26.48
N GLY A 101 6.14 24.22 25.65
CA GLY A 101 6.39 22.84 25.18
C GLY A 101 5.38 22.10 24.28
N HIS A 102 4.18 22.63 24.03
CA HIS A 102 3.16 21.95 23.22
C HIS A 102 3.03 22.53 21.79
N PRO A 103 3.03 21.70 20.73
CA PRO A 103 2.67 22.11 19.38
C PRO A 103 1.14 22.22 19.21
N LEU A 104 0.47 23.13 19.94
CA LEU A 104 -0.89 23.55 19.57
C LEU A 104 -0.81 24.55 18.40
N GLY A 105 -0.66 24.00 17.20
CA GLY A 105 -0.27 24.73 15.98
C GLY A 105 -1.34 24.84 14.90
N LYS A 106 -2.31 25.75 15.11
CA LYS A 106 -3.28 26.32 14.13
C LYS A 106 -4.57 25.53 13.83
N SER A 107 -5.68 26.16 14.23
CA SER A 107 -7.05 25.95 13.71
C SER A 107 -7.49 24.50 13.55
N ALA A 108 -7.68 23.81 14.68
CA ALA A 108 -8.48 22.59 14.72
C ALA A 108 -9.85 22.88 14.06
N THR A 109 -10.05 22.34 12.86
CA THR A 109 -11.35 22.39 12.19
C THR A 109 -12.24 21.42 12.92
N SER A 110 -13.10 21.91 13.82
CA SER A 110 -13.97 21.09 14.67
C SER A 110 -15.10 20.37 13.90
N SER A 111 -14.98 20.30 12.57
CA SER A 111 -15.95 19.78 11.63
C SER A 111 -15.31 18.74 10.73
N VAL A 112 -16.03 17.66 10.48
CA VAL A 112 -15.70 16.65 9.47
C VAL A 112 -15.50 17.32 8.11
N LEU A 113 -14.48 16.89 7.38
CA LEU A 113 -14.16 17.41 6.05
C LEU A 113 -14.74 16.51 4.96
N GLU A 114 -15.17 17.11 3.85
CA GLU A 114 -15.35 16.41 2.57
C GLU A 114 -13.99 15.93 2.06
N LEU A 115 -13.97 14.80 1.35
CA LEU A 115 -12.71 14.23 0.82
C LEU A 115 -11.92 15.19 -0.07
N SER A 116 -12.59 16.03 -0.86
CA SER A 116 -11.99 17.07 -1.71
C SER A 116 -11.35 18.24 -0.93
N LYS A 117 -11.62 18.36 0.37
CA LYS A 117 -11.06 19.40 1.26
C LYS A 117 -9.91 18.89 2.14
N ALA A 118 -9.58 17.60 2.06
CA ALA A 118 -8.49 17.01 2.83
C ALA A 118 -7.13 17.41 2.27
N THR A 119 -6.24 17.96 3.12
CA THR A 119 -4.84 18.23 2.78
C THR A 119 -3.90 17.41 3.67
N VAL A 120 -2.62 17.36 3.30
CA VAL A 120 -1.61 16.60 4.08
C VAL A 120 -1.51 17.14 5.50
N GLU A 121 -1.59 18.46 5.64
CA GLU A 121 -1.49 19.21 6.90
C GLU A 121 -2.70 19.04 7.81
N THR A 122 -3.89 18.72 7.27
CA THR A 122 -5.12 18.51 8.06
C THR A 122 -5.45 17.04 8.29
N SER A 123 -4.94 16.15 7.44
CA SER A 123 -5.54 14.83 7.25
C SER A 123 -4.60 13.72 6.84
N GLY A 124 -3.30 13.98 6.64
CA GLY A 124 -2.32 12.98 6.25
C GLY A 124 -2.29 12.70 4.75
N ALA A 125 -1.26 11.97 4.32
CA ALA A 125 -0.96 11.78 2.91
C ALA A 125 -2.04 10.94 2.19
N LYS A 126 -2.55 9.88 2.83
CA LYS A 126 -3.53 8.96 2.26
C LYS A 126 -4.88 9.64 2.01
N ALA A 127 -5.40 10.40 2.98
CA ALA A 127 -6.64 11.16 2.81
C ALA A 127 -6.52 12.25 1.74
N ALA A 128 -5.42 13.01 1.73
CA ALA A 128 -5.16 14.04 0.72
C ALA A 128 -5.02 13.46 -0.70
N ALA A 129 -4.33 12.31 -0.84
CA ALA A 129 -4.23 11.59 -2.10
C ALA A 129 -5.61 11.11 -2.59
N CYS A 130 -6.48 10.63 -1.70
CA CYS A 130 -7.85 10.25 -2.04
C CYS A 130 -8.72 11.44 -2.47
N GLY A 131 -8.56 12.62 -1.85
CA GLY A 131 -9.18 13.87 -2.31
C GLY A 131 -8.77 14.24 -3.73
N ARG A 132 -7.46 14.27 -3.98
CA ARG A 132 -6.90 14.55 -5.31
C ARG A 132 -7.30 13.50 -6.36
N LEU A 133 -7.43 12.23 -5.97
CA LEU A 133 -7.95 11.17 -6.84
C LEU A 133 -9.41 11.44 -7.26
N ALA A 134 -10.27 11.91 -6.35
CA ALA A 134 -11.65 12.24 -6.68
C ALA A 134 -11.74 13.38 -7.72
N ASP A 135 -10.92 14.42 -7.58
CA ASP A 135 -10.80 15.48 -8.60
C ASP A 135 -10.30 14.92 -9.95
N LEU A 136 -9.27 14.07 -9.94
CA LEU A 136 -8.72 13.45 -11.14
C LEU A 136 -9.73 12.50 -11.83
N ALA A 137 -10.59 11.82 -11.08
CA ALA A 137 -11.64 10.96 -11.62
C ALA A 137 -12.60 11.76 -12.53
N THR A 138 -13.02 12.96 -12.11
CA THR A 138 -13.89 13.82 -12.94
C THR A 138 -13.26 14.21 -14.28
N HIS A 139 -11.93 14.40 -14.31
CA HIS A 139 -11.17 14.71 -15.52
C HIS A 139 -10.92 13.47 -16.39
N SER A 140 -10.78 12.29 -15.79
CA SER A 140 -10.46 11.02 -16.45
C SER A 140 -11.51 10.58 -17.48
N VAL A 141 -12.77 11.01 -17.32
CA VAL A 141 -13.92 10.65 -18.18
C VAL A 141 -13.70 10.99 -19.67
N LYS A 142 -12.90 12.03 -19.96
CA LYS A 142 -12.62 12.49 -21.33
C LYS A 142 -11.25 12.02 -21.85
N VAL A 143 -10.53 11.19 -21.11
CA VAL A 143 -9.15 10.78 -21.41
C VAL A 143 -9.14 9.37 -21.98
N TYR A 144 -8.48 9.23 -23.13
CA TYR A 144 -8.26 7.98 -23.84
C TYR A 144 -6.77 7.90 -24.21
N ASN A 145 -6.22 6.69 -24.27
CA ASN A 145 -4.89 6.49 -24.86
C ASN A 145 -4.98 6.44 -26.41
N ASP A 146 -3.84 6.36 -27.08
CA ASP A 146 -3.73 6.34 -28.55
C ASP A 146 -4.45 5.14 -29.21
N HIS A 147 -4.76 4.10 -28.44
CA HIS A 147 -5.50 2.91 -28.86
C HIS A 147 -7.02 3.02 -28.60
N GLY A 148 -7.51 4.18 -28.17
CA GLY A 148 -8.92 4.42 -27.87
C GLY A 148 -9.42 3.76 -26.58
N VAL A 149 -8.52 3.34 -25.68
CA VAL A 149 -8.88 2.77 -24.38
C VAL A 149 -9.12 3.90 -23.38
N PRO A 150 -10.29 3.98 -22.73
CA PRO A 150 -10.56 5.04 -21.76
C PRO A 150 -9.73 4.87 -20.49
N ALA A 151 -9.14 5.97 -20.02
CA ALA A 151 -8.49 6.08 -18.71
C ALA A 151 -9.48 6.43 -17.58
N SER A 152 -10.79 6.31 -17.83
CA SER A 152 -11.84 6.69 -16.88
C SER A 152 -11.93 5.73 -15.68
N PHE A 153 -11.94 6.30 -14.48
CA PHE A 153 -12.11 5.59 -13.21
C PHE A 153 -13.04 6.37 -12.26
N GLN A 154 -13.48 5.71 -11.20
CA GLN A 154 -14.27 6.28 -10.11
C GLN A 154 -13.49 6.22 -8.78
N VAL A 155 -13.94 6.96 -7.76
CA VAL A 155 -13.36 6.95 -6.41
C VAL A 155 -14.51 6.80 -5.41
N PRO A 156 -14.39 5.97 -4.35
CA PRO A 156 -15.44 5.82 -3.36
C PRO A 156 -15.78 7.15 -2.68
N SER A 157 -17.06 7.37 -2.39
CA SER A 157 -17.49 8.52 -1.58
C SER A 157 -16.78 8.52 -0.23
N GLY A 158 -16.32 9.67 0.25
CA GLY A 158 -15.52 9.75 1.48
C GLY A 158 -15.71 11.01 2.30
N ALA A 159 -15.51 10.87 3.60
CA ALA A 159 -15.46 11.93 4.59
C ALA A 159 -14.21 11.73 5.46
N VAL A 160 -13.68 12.81 6.02
CA VAL A 160 -12.45 12.77 6.83
C VAL A 160 -12.69 13.39 8.19
N ILE A 161 -12.28 12.68 9.23
CA ILE A 161 -12.11 13.19 10.58
C ILE A 161 -10.65 13.70 10.66
N PRO A 162 -10.41 15.02 10.63
CA PRO A 162 -9.06 15.58 10.59
C PRO A 162 -8.30 15.45 11.91
N PHE A 163 -7.02 15.83 11.91
CA PHE A 163 -6.19 15.92 13.12
C PHE A 163 -6.85 16.81 14.20
N GLY A 164 -6.60 16.51 15.48
CA GLY A 164 -7.19 17.21 16.64
C GLY A 164 -8.47 16.56 17.19
N PHE A 165 -9.13 15.67 16.44
CA PHE A 165 -10.35 14.99 16.89
C PHE A 165 -10.09 13.93 17.97
N MET A 166 -8.95 13.24 17.92
CA MET A 166 -8.55 12.28 18.95
C MET A 166 -8.30 13.00 20.28
N GLU A 167 -7.57 14.11 20.22
CA GLU A 167 -7.20 14.96 21.35
C GLU A 167 -8.46 15.57 22.00
N ALA A 168 -9.38 16.11 21.20
CA ALA A 168 -10.66 16.60 21.70
C ALA A 168 -11.53 15.50 22.36
N ALA A 169 -11.47 14.26 21.87
CA ALA A 169 -12.13 13.12 22.50
C ALA A 169 -11.46 12.73 23.83
N LEU A 170 -10.12 12.77 23.89
CA LEU A 170 -9.32 12.51 25.09
C LEU A 170 -9.52 13.56 26.20
N GLU A 171 -9.65 14.84 25.83
CA GLU A 171 -10.04 15.91 26.74
C GLU A 171 -11.41 15.64 27.34
N LYS A 172 -12.40 15.34 26.48
CA LYS A 172 -13.78 15.07 26.91
C LYS A 172 -13.93 13.80 27.76
N SER A 173 -13.08 12.79 27.56
CA SER A 173 -13.03 11.59 28.40
C SER A 173 -12.16 11.72 29.65
N GLY A 174 -11.52 12.88 29.88
CA GLY A 174 -10.60 13.10 31.00
C GLY A 174 -9.33 12.22 30.92
N SER A 175 -9.00 11.68 29.74
CA SER A 175 -7.91 10.73 29.54
C SER A 175 -6.65 11.38 28.92
N LEU A 176 -6.69 12.68 28.59
CA LEU A 176 -5.57 13.39 27.95
C LEU A 176 -4.26 13.32 28.75
N GLU A 177 -4.28 13.54 30.07
CA GLU A 177 -3.06 13.47 30.89
C GLU A 177 -2.43 12.07 30.88
N SER A 178 -3.26 11.03 30.87
CA SER A 178 -2.81 9.63 30.76
C SER A 178 -2.24 9.32 29.38
N PHE A 179 -2.82 9.88 28.31
CA PHE A 179 -2.28 9.79 26.95
C PHE A 179 -0.90 10.45 26.86
N LEU A 180 -0.77 11.70 27.31
CA LEU A 180 0.49 12.45 27.31
C LEU A 180 1.59 11.74 28.12
N THR A 181 1.24 11.21 29.30
CA THR A 181 2.16 10.44 30.15
C THR A 181 2.64 9.16 29.45
N LEU A 182 1.73 8.40 28.82
CA LEU A 182 2.11 7.20 28.06
C LEU A 182 3.01 7.53 26.87
N THR A 183 2.71 8.61 26.14
CA THR A 183 3.52 9.12 25.03
C THR A 183 4.94 9.47 25.46
N GLU A 184 5.10 10.19 26.58
CA GLU A 184 6.42 10.53 27.14
C GLU A 184 7.20 9.31 27.63
N LEU A 185 6.50 8.33 28.23
CA LEU A 185 7.10 7.06 28.64
C LEU A 185 7.57 6.24 27.43
N ILE A 186 6.83 6.23 26.31
CA ILE A 186 7.23 5.52 25.08
C ILE A 186 8.50 6.12 24.48
N GLU A 187 8.64 7.44 24.45
CA GLU A 187 9.85 8.09 23.91
C GLU A 187 11.09 7.91 24.78
N THR A 188 10.91 7.64 26.08
CA THR A 188 12.02 7.48 27.05
C THR A 188 12.32 6.02 27.40
N ALA A 189 11.43 5.09 27.08
CA ALA A 189 11.60 3.66 27.31
C ALA A 189 12.68 3.05 26.40
N LYS A 190 13.36 2.03 26.92
CA LYS A 190 14.43 1.32 26.20
C LYS A 190 13.84 0.19 25.35
N LEU A 191 14.55 -0.19 24.29
CA LEU A 191 14.24 -1.34 23.43
C LEU A 191 14.43 -2.72 24.09
N GLU A 192 14.64 -2.77 25.41
CA GLU A 192 14.93 -3.98 26.17
C GLU A 192 13.66 -4.47 26.92
N ASP A 193 13.59 -5.78 27.16
CA ASP A 193 12.55 -6.47 27.96
C ASP A 193 11.06 -6.26 27.60
N GLY A 194 10.74 -5.69 26.43
CA GLY A 194 9.37 -5.58 25.92
C GLY A 194 8.51 -4.50 26.61
N GLU A 195 9.15 -3.55 27.30
CA GLU A 195 8.49 -2.42 27.96
C GLU A 195 7.73 -1.54 26.93
N LEU A 196 8.36 -1.26 25.79
CA LEU A 196 7.76 -0.51 24.68
C LEU A 196 6.49 -1.18 24.13
N ASP A 197 6.45 -2.51 24.00
CA ASP A 197 5.27 -3.23 23.51
C ASP A 197 4.09 -3.09 24.50
N ASN A 198 4.39 -3.14 25.79
CA ASN A 198 3.41 -2.96 26.87
C ASN A 198 2.86 -1.53 26.92
N LEU A 199 3.74 -0.52 26.83
CA LEU A 199 3.35 0.89 26.79
C LEU A 199 2.55 1.21 25.51
N SER A 200 2.99 0.73 24.35
CA SER A 200 2.27 0.87 23.08
C SER A 200 0.89 0.22 23.15
N SER A 201 0.77 -0.99 23.71
CA SER A 201 -0.52 -1.66 23.89
C SER A 201 -1.46 -0.90 24.84
N LYS A 202 -0.93 -0.29 25.90
CA LYS A 202 -1.71 0.61 26.79
C LYS A 202 -2.18 1.86 26.06
N LEU A 203 -1.32 2.50 25.27
CA LEU A 203 -1.68 3.68 24.46
C LEU A 203 -2.77 3.34 23.45
N GLN A 204 -2.59 2.27 22.68
CA GLN A 204 -3.59 1.74 21.74
C GLN A 204 -4.91 1.41 22.45
N THR A 205 -4.87 0.81 23.64
CA THR A 205 -6.07 0.51 24.45
C THR A 205 -6.78 1.77 24.95
N LEU A 206 -6.04 2.85 25.21
CA LEU A 206 -6.60 4.13 25.65
C LEU A 206 -7.21 4.92 24.48
N VAL A 207 -6.54 4.94 23.32
CA VAL A 207 -7.01 5.60 22.09
C VAL A 207 -8.20 4.85 21.47
N SER A 208 -8.16 3.51 21.39
CA SER A 208 -9.26 2.69 20.84
C SER A 208 -10.56 2.72 21.66
N LYS A 209 -10.53 3.24 22.89
CA LYS A 209 -11.72 3.52 23.71
C LYS A 209 -12.38 4.86 23.40
N GLN A 210 -11.70 5.77 22.70
CA GLN A 210 -12.26 7.06 22.32
C GLN A 210 -13.35 6.86 21.25
N ARG A 211 -14.34 7.75 21.25
CA ARG A 211 -15.51 7.68 20.36
C ARG A 211 -15.73 9.06 19.72
N PRO A 212 -16.13 9.12 18.43
CA PRO A 212 -16.57 10.36 17.81
C PRO A 212 -17.83 10.89 18.51
N SER A 213 -18.09 12.19 18.43
CA SER A 213 -19.33 12.75 18.98
C SER A 213 -20.52 12.46 18.05
N GLU A 214 -21.75 12.53 18.57
CA GLU A 214 -22.96 12.43 17.76
C GLU A 214 -23.01 13.49 16.64
N GLU A 215 -22.46 14.69 16.88
CA GLU A 215 -22.33 15.75 15.88
C GLU A 215 -21.35 15.35 14.76
N THR A 216 -20.24 14.68 15.10
CA THR A 216 -19.31 14.09 14.12
C THR A 216 -20.01 13.02 13.27
N ILE A 217 -20.73 12.09 13.90
CA ILE A 217 -21.46 11.01 13.21
C ILE A 217 -22.53 11.58 12.27
N GLU A 218 -23.30 12.57 12.72
CA GLU A 218 -24.32 13.24 11.92
C GLU A 218 -23.71 14.08 10.77
N SER A 219 -22.52 14.65 10.97
CA SER A 219 -21.79 15.34 9.89
C SER A 219 -21.34 14.36 8.80
N ILE A 220 -20.81 13.19 9.17
CA ILE A 220 -20.44 12.12 8.21
C ILE A 220 -21.70 11.61 7.48
N ARG A 221 -22.82 11.43 8.19
CA ARG A 221 -24.11 10.99 7.62
C ARG A 221 -24.64 11.92 6.53
N LYS A 222 -24.33 13.22 6.58
CA LYS A 222 -24.72 14.20 5.55
C LYS A 222 -23.83 14.17 4.30
N LEU A 223 -22.58 13.69 4.42
CA LEU A 223 -21.60 13.65 3.33
C LEU A 223 -21.61 12.33 2.56
N LEU A 224 -22.02 11.23 3.19
CA LEU A 224 -22.00 9.89 2.60
C LEU A 224 -23.41 9.41 2.19
N PRO A 225 -23.53 8.51 1.21
CA PRO A 225 -24.83 7.96 0.82
C PRO A 225 -25.49 7.18 1.96
N ASN A 226 -26.83 7.23 2.05
CA ASN A 226 -27.57 6.54 3.10
C ASN A 226 -27.46 5.01 2.98
N ASN A 227 -27.40 4.32 4.12
CA ASN A 227 -27.41 2.85 4.25
C ASN A 227 -26.26 2.09 3.55
N VAL A 228 -25.17 2.76 3.15
CA VAL A 228 -23.98 2.07 2.63
C VAL A 228 -23.17 1.40 3.75
N ARG A 229 -22.33 0.45 3.36
CA ARG A 229 -21.21 -0.01 4.18
C ARG A 229 -20.05 0.96 4.06
N LEU A 230 -19.26 1.04 5.13
CA LEU A 230 -18.12 1.93 5.26
C LEU A 230 -16.86 1.13 5.61
N ILE A 231 -15.73 1.66 5.16
CA ILE A 231 -14.40 1.28 5.62
C ILE A 231 -13.78 2.47 6.35
N VAL A 232 -13.23 2.21 7.53
CA VAL A 232 -12.57 3.20 8.37
C VAL A 232 -11.07 2.98 8.26
N ARG A 233 -10.34 3.95 7.73
CA ARG A 233 -8.92 3.85 7.38
C ARG A 233 -8.13 4.91 8.14
N SER A 234 -7.02 4.49 8.73
CA SER A 234 -6.07 5.41 9.38
C SER A 234 -5.27 6.21 8.33
N SER A 235 -5.03 7.50 8.59
CA SER A 235 -4.20 8.40 7.77
C SER A 235 -3.34 9.30 8.67
N ALA A 236 -2.02 9.17 8.59
CA ALA A 236 -1.08 9.92 9.42
C ALA A 236 -0.37 11.06 8.66
N ASN A 237 0.13 12.06 9.38
CA ASN A 237 1.05 13.06 8.80
C ASN A 237 2.46 12.48 8.50
N VAL A 238 2.86 11.41 9.20
CA VAL A 238 4.15 10.71 9.05
C VAL A 238 4.08 9.48 8.14
N GLU A 239 2.94 9.21 7.51
CA GLU A 239 2.82 8.13 6.51
C GLU A 239 3.40 8.55 5.15
N ASP A 240 3.93 7.57 4.41
CA ASP A 240 4.38 7.72 3.02
C ASP A 240 5.38 8.88 2.76
N LEU A 241 6.19 9.23 3.76
CA LEU A 241 7.33 10.14 3.61
C LEU A 241 8.35 9.58 2.60
N ALA A 242 8.96 10.45 1.80
CA ALA A 242 9.92 10.06 0.77
C ALA A 242 11.10 9.25 1.36
N GLY A 243 11.21 7.98 0.97
CA GLY A 243 12.21 7.03 1.49
C GLY A 243 11.75 6.16 2.67
N MET A 244 10.52 6.32 3.16
CA MET A 244 9.93 5.49 4.22
C MET A 244 8.61 4.86 3.76
N SER A 245 8.65 3.58 3.37
CA SER A 245 7.42 2.84 3.07
C SER A 245 6.81 2.24 4.34
N ALA A 246 5.60 2.70 4.69
CA ALA A 246 4.80 2.20 5.81
C ALA A 246 3.71 1.20 5.36
N ALA A 247 3.91 0.57 4.20
CA ALA A 247 2.90 -0.29 3.56
C ALA A 247 2.44 -1.44 4.48
N GLY A 248 1.13 -1.53 4.71
CA GLY A 248 0.51 -2.56 5.55
C GLY A 248 0.67 -2.38 7.05
N LEU A 249 1.31 -1.29 7.53
CA LEU A 249 1.37 -1.00 8.97
C LEU A 249 0.03 -0.45 9.49
N TYR A 250 -0.62 0.41 8.71
CA TYR A 250 -1.82 1.15 9.12
C TYR A 250 -3.11 0.33 8.95
N GLU A 251 -3.92 0.27 10.01
CA GLU A 251 -5.14 -0.55 10.02
C GLU A 251 -6.28 0.09 9.20
N SER A 252 -7.01 -0.77 8.49
CA SER A 252 -8.28 -0.46 7.83
C SER A 252 -9.35 -1.44 8.31
N ILE A 253 -10.51 -0.92 8.71
CA ILE A 253 -11.60 -1.68 9.35
C ILE A 253 -12.80 -1.66 8.39
N PRO A 254 -13.08 -2.78 7.71
CA PRO A 254 -14.16 -2.88 6.72
C PRO A 254 -15.53 -3.08 7.39
N ASN A 255 -16.58 -3.21 6.58
CA ASN A 255 -17.92 -3.66 7.01
C ASN A 255 -18.57 -2.85 8.17
N VAL A 256 -18.31 -1.55 8.24
CA VAL A 256 -18.86 -0.64 9.26
C VAL A 256 -20.15 0.03 8.75
N SER A 257 -21.01 0.52 9.64
CA SER A 257 -22.19 1.32 9.27
C SER A 257 -22.56 2.38 10.31
N LEU A 258 -22.96 3.58 9.85
CA LEU A 258 -23.47 4.67 10.70
C LEU A 258 -24.82 4.34 11.38
N SER A 259 -25.47 3.26 10.97
CA SER A 259 -26.66 2.70 11.62
C SER A 259 -26.33 1.85 12.86
N ASN A 260 -25.05 1.56 13.09
CA ASN A 260 -24.53 0.95 14.32
C ASN A 260 -23.46 1.88 14.94
N PRO A 261 -23.86 2.94 15.68
CA PRO A 261 -22.93 3.92 16.23
C PRO A 261 -21.85 3.33 17.16
N SER A 262 -22.11 2.21 17.84
CA SER A 262 -21.12 1.54 18.70
C SER A 262 -19.98 0.96 17.87
N ALA A 263 -20.29 0.11 16.88
CA ALA A 263 -19.27 -0.48 16.01
C ALA A 263 -18.56 0.59 15.15
N PHE A 264 -19.29 1.63 14.70
CA PHE A 264 -18.67 2.76 14.02
C PHE A 264 -17.70 3.54 14.92
N GLY A 265 -18.10 3.83 16.16
CA GLY A 265 -17.23 4.50 17.12
C GLY A 265 -16.02 3.66 17.53
N GLU A 266 -16.17 2.34 17.62
CA GLU A 266 -15.06 1.38 17.82
C GLU A 266 -14.08 1.42 16.64
N ALA A 267 -14.58 1.35 15.41
CA ALA A 267 -13.76 1.46 14.21
C ALA A 267 -13.01 2.80 14.13
N VAL A 268 -13.67 3.92 14.43
CA VAL A 268 -13.03 5.26 14.47
C VAL A 268 -12.00 5.35 15.60
N GLY A 269 -12.28 4.81 16.80
CA GLY A 269 -11.31 4.78 17.89
C GLY A 269 -10.04 4.00 17.52
N ARG A 270 -10.19 2.85 16.86
CA ARG A 270 -9.07 2.03 16.35
C ARG A 270 -8.36 2.70 15.16
N GLY A 271 -9.08 3.42 14.31
CA GLY A 271 -8.51 4.20 13.20
C GLY A 271 -7.57 5.33 13.63
N HIS A 272 -7.65 5.81 14.87
CA HIS A 272 -6.68 6.73 15.46
C HIS A 272 -5.47 6.02 16.10
N THR A 273 -5.45 4.69 16.20
CA THR A 273 -4.32 3.97 16.80
C THR A 273 -3.16 3.84 15.82
N GLU A 274 -1.96 4.15 16.29
CA GLU A 274 -0.74 3.90 15.54
C GLU A 274 -0.28 2.44 15.69
N PRO A 275 0.33 1.86 14.63
CA PRO A 275 0.83 0.50 14.68
C PRO A 275 2.05 0.35 15.58
N SER A 276 2.02 -0.70 16.40
CA SER A 276 3.16 -1.10 17.24
C SER A 276 4.37 -1.39 16.37
N GLY A 277 5.41 -0.55 16.49
CA GLY A 277 6.63 -0.63 15.67
C GLY A 277 6.78 0.46 14.61
N CYS A 278 5.91 1.48 14.54
CA CYS A 278 6.26 2.72 13.85
C CYS A 278 7.57 3.26 14.43
N ARG A 279 8.55 3.56 13.57
CA ARG A 279 9.84 4.15 13.98
C ARG A 279 9.79 5.68 13.91
N CYS A 280 8.64 6.23 14.31
CA CYS A 280 8.32 7.65 14.32
C CYS A 280 8.35 8.19 15.77
N THR A 281 8.60 9.49 15.94
CA THR A 281 8.48 10.17 17.23
C THR A 281 7.00 10.34 17.57
N GLN A 282 6.56 9.77 18.69
CA GLN A 282 5.15 9.71 19.08
C GLN A 282 4.52 11.11 19.29
N LYS A 283 5.32 12.12 19.65
CA LYS A 283 4.87 13.52 19.75
C LYS A 283 4.65 14.24 18.42
N ASP A 284 5.29 13.79 17.33
CA ASP A 284 5.18 14.44 16.01
C ASP A 284 4.14 13.77 15.11
N ALA A 285 3.71 12.55 15.47
CA ALA A 285 2.68 11.82 14.76
C ALA A 285 1.27 12.34 15.11
N MET A 286 0.50 12.67 14.07
CA MET A 286 -0.91 13.07 14.16
C MET A 286 -1.74 12.11 13.31
N MET A 287 -2.86 11.66 13.86
CA MET A 287 -3.73 10.66 13.24
C MET A 287 -5.08 11.26 12.85
N ALA A 288 -5.41 11.15 11.57
CA ALA A 288 -6.72 11.42 11.00
C ALA A 288 -7.37 10.10 10.59
N VAL A 289 -8.70 10.13 10.44
CA VAL A 289 -9.48 8.96 10.04
C VAL A 289 -10.25 9.26 8.74
N LEU A 290 -9.90 8.52 7.70
CA LEU A 290 -10.57 8.49 6.41
C LEU A 290 -11.72 7.48 6.47
N VAL A 291 -12.95 7.95 6.31
CA VAL A 291 -14.16 7.13 6.26
C VAL A 291 -14.64 7.09 4.82
N GLN A 292 -14.54 5.94 4.17
CA GLN A 292 -14.93 5.74 2.77
C GLN A 292 -16.09 4.75 2.63
N GLU A 293 -16.84 4.87 1.55
CA GLU A 293 -17.76 3.85 1.06
C GLU A 293 -17.01 2.52 0.83
N MET A 294 -17.51 1.45 1.45
CA MET A 294 -16.96 0.09 1.29
C MET A 294 -17.56 -0.53 0.04
N LEU A 295 -16.72 -0.69 -0.98
CA LEU A 295 -17.09 -1.36 -2.22
C LEU A 295 -17.18 -2.88 -2.03
N CYS A 296 -18.04 -3.53 -2.82
CA CYS A 296 -18.16 -4.99 -2.92
C CYS A 296 -17.66 -5.45 -4.32
N PRO A 297 -16.35 -5.51 -4.56
CA PRO A 297 -15.78 -5.78 -5.88
C PRO A 297 -15.76 -7.26 -6.26
N ASP A 298 -15.78 -7.50 -7.58
CA ASP A 298 -15.50 -8.82 -8.17
C ASP A 298 -14.00 -9.15 -8.13
N LEU A 299 -13.17 -8.11 -8.29
CA LEU A 299 -11.71 -8.17 -8.35
C LEU A 299 -11.09 -6.95 -7.64
N SER A 300 -9.96 -7.15 -6.97
CA SER A 300 -9.12 -6.09 -6.42
C SER A 300 -7.73 -6.14 -7.04
N PHE A 301 -7.05 -5.00 -7.11
CA PHE A 301 -5.74 -4.91 -7.74
C PHE A 301 -4.79 -3.91 -7.07
N VAL A 302 -3.49 -4.15 -7.28
CA VAL A 302 -2.39 -3.21 -7.07
C VAL A 302 -1.69 -3.00 -8.41
N LEU A 303 -1.48 -1.75 -8.82
CA LEU A 303 -0.73 -1.38 -10.03
C LEU A 303 0.58 -0.72 -9.63
N HIS A 304 1.67 -1.16 -10.26
CA HIS A 304 2.94 -0.43 -10.28
C HIS A 304 3.10 0.17 -11.68
N THR A 305 3.29 1.49 -11.77
CA THR A 305 3.43 2.16 -13.08
C THR A 305 4.85 2.07 -13.65
N VAL A 306 5.80 1.51 -12.90
CA VAL A 306 7.11 1.05 -13.36
C VAL A 306 7.26 -0.40 -12.92
N SER A 307 7.84 -1.30 -13.74
CA SER A 307 7.98 -2.71 -13.33
C SER A 307 8.77 -2.83 -12.01
N PRO A 308 8.26 -3.54 -10.99
CA PRO A 308 9.01 -3.78 -9.75
C PRO A 308 10.12 -4.82 -9.93
N ALA A 309 10.19 -5.53 -11.07
CA ALA A 309 11.14 -6.62 -11.30
C ALA A 309 12.40 -6.19 -12.07
N ASP A 310 12.25 -5.34 -13.08
CA ASP A 310 13.35 -4.87 -13.94
C ASP A 310 13.42 -3.34 -14.10
N HIS A 311 12.52 -2.60 -13.44
CA HIS A 311 12.39 -1.15 -13.51
C HIS A 311 12.09 -0.59 -14.91
N ASP A 312 11.51 -1.35 -15.84
CA ASP A 312 11.04 -0.81 -17.13
C ASP A 312 9.92 0.23 -16.92
N PRO A 313 10.14 1.52 -17.28
CA PRO A 313 9.13 2.56 -17.15
C PRO A 313 8.10 2.56 -18.28
N LYS A 314 8.18 1.64 -19.25
CA LYS A 314 7.25 1.55 -20.39
C LYS A 314 6.07 0.62 -20.15
N VAL A 315 6.05 -0.11 -19.03
CA VAL A 315 4.99 -1.04 -18.66
C VAL A 315 4.26 -0.59 -17.40
N VAL A 316 3.00 -1.00 -17.28
CA VAL A 316 2.26 -1.04 -16.01
C VAL A 316 2.08 -2.51 -15.64
N GLU A 317 2.45 -2.87 -14.42
CA GLU A 317 2.25 -4.23 -13.89
C GLU A 317 1.13 -4.24 -12.85
N ALA A 318 0.16 -5.12 -13.06
CA ALA A 318 -1.01 -5.30 -12.21
C ALA A 318 -0.94 -6.65 -11.49
N GLU A 319 -0.95 -6.64 -10.16
CA GLU A 319 -1.32 -7.80 -9.35
C GLU A 319 -2.82 -7.75 -9.05
N ILE A 320 -3.54 -8.84 -9.32
CA ILE A 320 -5.01 -8.88 -9.21
C ILE A 320 -5.44 -10.08 -8.36
N ALA A 321 -6.39 -9.87 -7.46
CA ALA A 321 -7.02 -10.90 -6.62
C ALA A 321 -8.55 -10.93 -6.80
N PRO A 322 -9.20 -12.07 -6.49
CA PRO A 322 -10.66 -12.14 -6.43
C PRO A 322 -11.19 -11.47 -5.16
N GLY A 323 -12.32 -10.76 -5.26
CA GLY A 323 -12.93 -10.07 -4.13
C GLY A 323 -12.08 -8.92 -3.58
N LEU A 324 -12.09 -8.76 -2.27
CA LEU A 324 -11.52 -7.63 -1.53
C LEU A 324 -9.98 -7.54 -1.56
N GLY A 325 -9.46 -6.31 -1.54
CA GLY A 325 -8.04 -5.97 -1.67
C GLY A 325 -7.18 -6.45 -0.50
N GLU A 326 -7.79 -6.68 0.65
CA GLU A 326 -7.24 -7.37 1.81
C GLU A 326 -6.64 -8.73 1.42
N THR A 327 -7.09 -9.37 0.34
CA THR A 327 -6.49 -10.62 -0.18
C THR A 327 -5.04 -10.41 -0.64
N LEU A 328 -4.74 -9.26 -1.24
CA LEU A 328 -3.37 -8.85 -1.62
C LEU A 328 -2.61 -8.31 -0.40
N ALA A 329 -3.23 -7.42 0.37
CA ALA A 329 -2.56 -6.72 1.48
C ALA A 329 -2.19 -7.62 2.67
N SER A 330 -3.02 -8.62 3.00
CA SER A 330 -2.82 -9.51 4.17
C SER A 330 -1.68 -10.53 4.02
N GLY A 331 -1.02 -10.60 2.86
CA GLY A 331 -0.07 -11.67 2.56
C GLY A 331 -0.74 -13.06 2.56
N THR A 332 -2.02 -13.14 2.20
CA THR A 332 -2.77 -14.40 2.12
C THR A 332 -2.02 -15.38 1.20
N ARG A 333 -1.89 -16.64 1.65
CA ARG A 333 -1.11 -17.65 0.94
C ARG A 333 -1.72 -17.94 -0.44
N GLY A 334 -1.00 -17.54 -1.49
CA GLY A 334 -1.31 -17.82 -2.88
C GLY A 334 -0.47 -16.92 -3.80
N THR A 335 -0.79 -16.97 -5.07
CA THR A 335 -0.26 -16.11 -6.12
C THR A 335 -1.43 -15.31 -6.70
N PRO A 336 -1.29 -14.01 -6.98
CA PRO A 336 -2.29 -13.24 -7.71
C PRO A 336 -2.21 -13.51 -9.22
N TRP A 337 -3.23 -13.06 -9.97
CA TRP A 337 -3.04 -12.91 -11.42
C TRP A 337 -2.06 -11.75 -11.63
N ARG A 338 -1.11 -11.92 -12.55
CA ARG A 338 -0.16 -10.85 -12.91
C ARG A 338 -0.31 -10.52 -14.39
N LEU A 339 -0.58 -9.25 -14.69
CA LEU A 339 -0.62 -8.71 -16.05
C LEU A 339 0.46 -7.64 -16.21
N SER A 340 1.26 -7.72 -17.26
CA SER A 340 2.21 -6.68 -17.68
C SER A 340 1.70 -6.07 -18.97
N SER A 341 1.45 -4.77 -18.97
CA SER A 341 0.79 -4.06 -20.08
C SER A 341 1.64 -2.89 -20.56
N GLY A 342 1.90 -2.79 -21.86
CA GLY A 342 2.72 -1.71 -22.43
C GLY A 342 1.94 -0.40 -22.57
N LYS A 343 2.50 0.69 -22.05
CA LYS A 343 1.89 2.02 -22.02
C LYS A 343 1.60 2.59 -23.42
N PHE A 344 2.40 2.20 -24.41
CA PHE A 344 2.40 2.80 -25.76
C PHE A 344 2.01 1.82 -26.87
N ASP A 345 2.25 0.52 -26.71
CA ASP A 345 2.01 -0.50 -27.74
C ASP A 345 0.65 -1.21 -27.61
N GLY A 346 -0.08 -0.98 -26.51
CA GLY A 346 -1.38 -1.61 -26.25
C GLY A 346 -1.28 -3.11 -25.94
N SER A 347 -0.07 -3.65 -25.78
CA SER A 347 0.17 -5.07 -25.50
C SER A 347 -0.21 -5.42 -24.06
N VAL A 348 -0.68 -6.65 -23.86
CA VAL A 348 -0.95 -7.21 -22.52
C VAL A 348 -0.41 -8.64 -22.48
N ARG A 349 0.44 -8.93 -21.49
CA ARG A 349 1.02 -10.24 -21.23
C ARG A 349 0.55 -10.75 -19.88
N THR A 350 0.04 -11.98 -19.83
CA THR A 350 -0.23 -12.68 -18.56
C THR A 350 1.06 -13.29 -18.05
N LEU A 351 1.58 -12.78 -16.93
CA LEU A 351 2.79 -13.29 -16.27
C LEU A 351 2.48 -14.43 -15.28
N ALA A 352 1.31 -14.40 -14.63
CA ALA A 352 0.86 -15.43 -13.71
C ALA A 352 -0.67 -15.57 -13.68
N PHE A 353 -1.15 -16.76 -13.34
CA PHE A 353 -2.54 -17.04 -12.98
C PHE A 353 -2.67 -17.19 -11.46
N ALA A 354 -3.79 -16.75 -10.90
CA ALA A 354 -4.01 -16.81 -9.46
C ALA A 354 -4.30 -18.23 -8.93
N ASN A 355 -4.00 -18.45 -7.64
CA ASN A 355 -4.28 -19.72 -6.95
C ASN A 355 -4.60 -19.57 -5.44
N PHE A 356 -5.11 -18.41 -5.00
CA PHE A 356 -5.64 -18.23 -3.64
C PHE A 356 -6.76 -19.22 -3.33
N SER A 357 -6.72 -19.85 -2.15
CA SER A 357 -7.77 -20.79 -1.73
C SER A 357 -9.12 -20.12 -1.49
N GLU A 358 -9.11 -18.87 -1.02
CA GLU A 358 -10.28 -18.13 -0.54
C GLU A 358 -10.26 -16.68 -1.05
N GLU A 359 -11.43 -16.13 -1.35
CA GLU A 359 -11.66 -14.70 -1.57
C GLU A 359 -12.40 -14.10 -0.37
N MET A 360 -12.08 -12.83 -0.05
CA MET A 360 -12.75 -12.08 1.01
C MET A 360 -13.82 -11.15 0.44
N LEU A 361 -14.98 -11.09 1.11
CA LEU A 361 -16.17 -10.36 0.65
C LEU A 361 -16.92 -9.74 1.83
N VAL A 362 -17.66 -8.65 1.57
CA VAL A 362 -18.66 -8.08 2.48
C VAL A 362 -20.03 -8.15 1.80
N LEU A 363 -21.06 -8.53 2.55
CA LEU A 363 -22.45 -8.54 2.07
C LEU A 363 -23.20 -7.35 2.66
N ASN A 364 -23.77 -6.51 1.80
CA ASN A 364 -24.60 -5.37 2.22
C ASN A 364 -25.82 -5.79 3.07
N SER A 365 -26.32 -7.01 2.89
CA SER A 365 -27.43 -7.62 3.65
C SER A 365 -26.99 -8.35 4.94
N GLY A 366 -25.69 -8.42 5.24
CA GLY A 366 -25.16 -9.06 6.44
C GLY A 366 -25.21 -8.16 7.69
N PRO A 367 -24.56 -8.58 8.80
CA PRO A 367 -24.24 -7.69 9.92
C PRO A 367 -23.19 -6.64 9.54
N ALA A 368 -23.17 -5.52 10.26
CA ALA A 368 -22.20 -4.43 10.13
C ALA A 368 -21.33 -4.38 11.40
N ASP A 369 -20.45 -5.37 11.50
CA ASP A 369 -19.73 -5.78 12.71
C ASP A 369 -18.21 -5.73 12.57
N GLY A 370 -17.69 -5.26 11.42
CA GLY A 370 -16.25 -5.24 11.13
C GLY A 370 -15.72 -6.48 10.41
N GLU A 371 -16.51 -7.56 10.33
CA GLU A 371 -16.05 -8.85 9.81
C GLU A 371 -16.17 -8.98 8.29
N VAL A 372 -15.36 -9.88 7.71
CA VAL A 372 -15.39 -10.24 6.28
C VAL A 372 -15.70 -11.72 6.10
N LEU A 373 -16.52 -12.04 5.10
CA LEU A 373 -16.78 -13.42 4.71
C LEU A 373 -15.64 -13.97 3.86
N ARG A 374 -15.32 -15.25 4.05
CA ARG A 374 -14.30 -15.98 3.28
C ARG A 374 -14.98 -17.10 2.50
N LEU A 375 -14.86 -17.09 1.17
CA LEU A 375 -15.44 -18.11 0.29
C LEU A 375 -14.35 -18.79 -0.53
N THR A 376 -14.45 -20.11 -0.75
CA THR A 376 -13.51 -20.85 -1.62
C THR A 376 -13.59 -20.34 -3.06
N VAL A 377 -12.44 -20.05 -3.68
CA VAL A 377 -12.39 -19.51 -5.05
C VAL A 377 -12.58 -20.62 -6.09
N ASP A 378 -13.58 -20.47 -6.96
CA ASP A 378 -13.74 -21.32 -8.15
C ASP A 378 -13.13 -20.66 -9.40
N TYR A 379 -11.85 -20.92 -9.62
CA TYR A 379 -11.10 -20.40 -10.78
C TYR A 379 -11.64 -20.86 -12.14
N SER A 380 -12.45 -21.92 -12.21
CA SER A 380 -13.06 -22.34 -13.49
C SER A 380 -14.16 -21.38 -13.96
N LYS A 381 -14.63 -20.49 -13.08
CA LYS A 381 -15.68 -19.49 -13.36
C LYS A 381 -15.19 -18.04 -13.40
N LYS A 382 -13.95 -17.76 -12.97
CA LYS A 382 -13.40 -16.39 -12.93
C LYS A 382 -12.95 -15.96 -14.34
N PRO A 383 -13.50 -14.87 -14.94
CA PRO A 383 -13.16 -14.45 -16.30
C PRO A 383 -11.67 -14.22 -16.55
N LEU A 384 -10.92 -13.67 -15.57
CA LEU A 384 -9.46 -13.54 -15.69
C LEU A 384 -8.73 -14.86 -15.92
N THR A 385 -9.26 -16.00 -15.48
CA THR A 385 -8.66 -17.32 -15.78
C THR A 385 -9.07 -17.81 -17.16
N VAL A 386 -10.37 -17.83 -17.46
CA VAL A 386 -10.91 -18.55 -18.63
C VAL A 386 -11.00 -17.72 -19.91
N ASP A 387 -11.07 -16.39 -19.83
CA ASP A 387 -11.27 -15.50 -20.97
C ASP A 387 -10.02 -14.64 -21.25
N ALA A 388 -9.39 -14.89 -22.40
CA ALA A 388 -8.22 -14.15 -22.86
C ALA A 388 -8.55 -12.72 -23.34
N MET A 389 -9.73 -12.51 -23.93
CA MET A 389 -10.15 -11.16 -24.36
C MET A 389 -10.46 -10.29 -23.15
N PHE A 390 -11.14 -10.84 -22.14
CA PHE A 390 -11.38 -10.15 -20.87
C PHE A 390 -10.06 -9.75 -20.18
N ARG A 391 -9.06 -10.66 -20.10
CA ARG A 391 -7.72 -10.32 -19.58
C ARG A 391 -7.08 -9.14 -20.33
N THR A 392 -7.11 -9.15 -21.66
CA THR A 392 -6.54 -8.06 -22.47
C THR A 392 -7.28 -6.75 -22.22
N GLN A 393 -8.62 -6.74 -22.21
CA GLN A 393 -9.42 -5.54 -21.96
C GLN A 393 -9.18 -4.94 -20.57
N VAL A 394 -9.12 -5.79 -19.53
CA VAL A 394 -8.81 -5.35 -18.16
C VAL A 394 -7.37 -4.82 -18.07
N GLY A 395 -6.38 -5.54 -18.62
CA GLY A 395 -4.98 -5.09 -18.63
C GLY A 395 -4.81 -3.73 -19.33
N GLN A 396 -5.42 -3.54 -20.50
CA GLN A 396 -5.42 -2.28 -21.23
C GLN A 396 -6.08 -1.13 -20.43
N ARG A 397 -7.24 -1.38 -19.80
CA ARG A 397 -7.94 -0.38 -18.95
C ARG A 397 -7.10 0.02 -17.74
N LEU A 398 -6.52 -0.95 -17.03
CA LEU A 398 -5.65 -0.69 -15.87
C LEU A 398 -4.38 0.05 -16.29
N CYS A 399 -3.79 -0.29 -17.44
CA CYS A 399 -2.63 0.42 -18.00
C CYS A 399 -2.94 1.89 -18.32
N ALA A 400 -4.08 2.16 -18.98
CA ALA A 400 -4.50 3.52 -19.31
C ALA A 400 -4.75 4.38 -18.05
N ILE A 401 -5.37 3.81 -17.02
CA ILE A 401 -5.59 4.49 -15.73
C ILE A 401 -4.26 4.73 -15.01
N GLY A 402 -3.40 3.69 -14.88
CA GLY A 402 -2.11 3.80 -14.20
C GLY A 402 -1.19 4.84 -14.86
N PHE A 403 -1.11 4.85 -16.20
CA PHE A 403 -0.33 5.85 -16.93
C PHE A 403 -0.92 7.27 -16.77
N PHE A 404 -2.24 7.43 -16.80
CA PHE A 404 -2.88 8.72 -16.52
C PHE A 404 -2.54 9.23 -15.10
N LEU A 405 -2.59 8.36 -14.10
CA LEU A 405 -2.23 8.72 -12.72
C LEU A 405 -0.75 9.10 -12.61
N GLU A 406 0.18 8.31 -13.16
CA GLU A 406 1.61 8.63 -13.21
C GLU A 406 1.87 10.02 -13.82
N GLN A 407 1.24 10.34 -14.97
CA GLN A 407 1.37 11.65 -15.60
C GLN A 407 0.77 12.79 -14.77
N LYS A 408 -0.28 12.52 -13.97
CA LYS A 408 -0.94 13.53 -13.12
C LYS A 408 -0.30 13.71 -11.76
N PHE A 409 0.40 12.69 -11.24
CA PHE A 409 1.17 12.76 -10.01
C PHE A 409 2.63 13.19 -10.24
N GLY A 410 3.18 12.99 -11.44
CA GLY A 410 4.51 13.43 -11.85
C GLY A 410 5.65 12.46 -11.51
N SER A 411 5.32 11.29 -10.96
CA SER A 411 6.24 10.21 -10.62
C SER A 411 5.55 8.87 -10.74
N ALA A 412 6.33 7.79 -10.76
CA ALA A 412 5.82 6.42 -10.71
C ALA A 412 4.87 6.24 -9.51
N GLN A 413 3.78 5.50 -9.69
CA GLN A 413 2.73 5.30 -8.68
C GLN A 413 2.55 3.82 -8.34
N ASP A 414 2.28 3.58 -7.07
CA ASP A 414 1.72 2.37 -6.49
C ASP A 414 0.24 2.67 -6.20
N VAL A 415 -0.65 2.03 -6.97
CA VAL A 415 -2.08 2.35 -7.06
C VAL A 415 -2.92 1.16 -6.60
N GLU A 416 -3.74 1.36 -5.58
CA GLU A 416 -4.68 0.34 -5.08
C GLU A 416 -6.08 0.63 -5.63
N GLY A 417 -6.77 -0.41 -6.12
CA GLY A 417 -8.10 -0.25 -6.70
C GLY A 417 -8.87 -1.56 -6.82
N CYS A 418 -10.07 -1.49 -7.38
CA CYS A 418 -10.93 -2.64 -7.58
C CYS A 418 -11.87 -2.48 -8.78
N VAL A 419 -12.48 -3.60 -9.18
CA VAL A 419 -13.46 -3.70 -10.28
C VAL A 419 -14.80 -4.09 -9.68
N VAL A 420 -15.83 -3.28 -9.94
CA VAL A 420 -17.20 -3.52 -9.52
C VAL A 420 -18.04 -3.62 -10.79
N GLY A 421 -18.36 -4.85 -11.22
CA GLY A 421 -19.03 -5.12 -12.49
C GLY A 421 -18.20 -4.70 -13.71
N LYS A 422 -18.44 -3.48 -14.22
CA LYS A 422 -17.72 -2.90 -15.37
C LYS A 422 -16.88 -1.67 -14.99
N ASP A 423 -17.12 -1.13 -13.82
CA ASP A 423 -16.49 0.10 -13.34
C ASP A 423 -15.20 -0.21 -12.60
N ILE A 424 -14.21 0.66 -12.76
CA ILE A 424 -12.92 0.58 -12.07
C ILE A 424 -12.89 1.72 -11.06
N PHE A 425 -12.67 1.35 -9.80
CA PHE A 425 -12.51 2.28 -8.70
C PHE A 425 -11.06 2.32 -8.25
N ILE A 426 -10.53 3.51 -8.00
CA ILE A 426 -9.22 3.71 -7.38
C ILE A 426 -9.46 4.11 -5.93
N VAL A 427 -8.89 3.34 -5.00
CA VAL A 427 -9.13 3.50 -3.54
C VAL A 427 -7.92 4.07 -2.82
N GLN A 428 -6.73 4.07 -3.44
CA GLN A 428 -5.53 4.72 -2.94
C GLN A 428 -4.51 4.91 -4.07
N THR A 429 -3.62 5.89 -3.94
CA THR A 429 -2.39 6.01 -4.72
C THR A 429 -1.30 6.58 -3.83
N ARG A 430 -0.06 6.11 -3.99
CA ARG A 430 1.14 6.66 -3.36
C ARG A 430 2.30 6.64 -4.35
N PRO A 431 3.35 7.46 -4.17
CA PRO A 431 4.57 7.34 -4.95
C PRO A 431 5.14 5.92 -4.86
N GLN A 432 5.49 5.33 -6.00
CA GLN A 432 6.23 4.08 -6.04
C GLN A 432 7.68 4.34 -5.57
N PRO A 433 8.21 3.54 -4.61
CA PRO A 433 9.57 3.72 -4.07
C PRO A 433 10.69 3.27 -5.02
#